data_AF-A0A7W5X683-F1
#
_entry.id   AF-A0A7W5X683-F1
#
_cell.length_a   1.000
_cell.length_b   1.000
_cell.length_c   1.000
_cell.angle_alpha   90.00
_cell.angle_beta   90.00
_cell.angle_gamma   90.00
#
_symmetry.space_group_name_H-M   'P 1'
#
loop_
_entity.id
_entity.type
_entity.pdbx_description
1 polymer ?
#
loop_
_entity_poly.entity_id
_entity_poly.type
_entity_poly.pdbx_seq_one_letter_code
_entity_poly.pdbx_strand_id
1 'polypeptide(L)'
;MRERSFSRLCIEEAARLLHFFGCETRIFDPSTLPLPDQVAGDDHPAVHELRQLSLWSEGQVWCSPERHGQITGIMKTQIDHLPLNMGGMRPTQGRTLAVMQVSAGSQSFNSVNTLRVLGRWMRMFTIPNQSSVAKAFNEFDDAGRMKASSYYDRIVDVMEELVRFTVLLRPHADQLIDRYSERKEAGVPMDPTTDLSSIATARV
;
A
#
# COMPACT_ATOMS: atom_id res chain seq x y z
N MET A 1 -14.97 6.35 6.57
CA MET A 1 -16.01 6.28 7.62
C MET A 1 -16.67 7.60 7.94
N ARG A 2 -15.96 8.74 8.00
CA ARG A 2 -16.66 10.04 8.06
C ARG A 2 -17.34 10.34 6.73
N GLU A 3 -18.48 11.04 6.78
CA GLU A 3 -19.20 11.51 5.60
C GLU A 3 -18.29 12.34 4.69
N ARG A 4 -17.60 13.35 5.25
CA ARG A 4 -16.52 14.10 4.59
C ARG A 4 -15.17 13.68 5.18
N SER A 5 -14.47 12.78 4.48
CA SER A 5 -13.17 12.24 4.90
C SER A 5 -12.05 12.69 3.97
N PHE A 6 -11.19 13.60 4.41
CA PHE A 6 -10.09 14.11 3.57
C PHE A 6 -9.09 13.03 3.15
N SER A 7 -8.88 11.98 3.96
CA SER A 7 -8.04 10.84 3.54
C SER A 7 -8.68 10.07 2.38
N ARG A 8 -10.02 9.97 2.33
CA ARG A 8 -10.75 9.36 1.21
C ARG A 8 -10.62 10.25 -0.02
N LEU A 9 -10.84 11.55 0.12
CA LEU A 9 -10.70 12.51 -0.99
C LEU A 9 -9.26 12.51 -1.56
N CYS A 10 -8.22 12.46 -0.71
CA CYS A 10 -6.84 12.28 -1.17
C CYS A 10 -6.64 10.97 -1.95
N ILE A 11 -7.23 9.86 -1.50
CA ILE A 11 -7.16 8.57 -2.20
C ILE A 11 -7.90 8.64 -3.55
N GLU A 12 -9.02 9.33 -3.63
CA GLU A 12 -9.74 9.53 -4.89
C GLU A 12 -8.92 10.37 -5.89
N GLU A 13 -8.21 11.43 -5.45
CA GLU A 13 -7.29 12.17 -6.33
C GLU A 13 -6.09 11.32 -6.75
N ALA A 14 -5.52 10.54 -5.82
CA ALA A 14 -4.47 9.57 -6.13
C ALA A 14 -4.93 8.55 -7.19
N ALA A 15 -6.16 8.03 -7.08
CA ALA A 15 -6.73 7.11 -8.05
C ALA A 15 -6.93 7.75 -9.43
N ARG A 16 -7.38 9.02 -9.49
CA ARG A 16 -7.49 9.76 -10.77
C ARG A 16 -6.13 9.92 -11.43
N LEU A 17 -5.10 10.25 -10.67
CA LEU A 17 -3.72 10.37 -11.16
C LEU A 17 -3.16 9.03 -11.64
N LEU A 18 -3.38 7.95 -10.89
CA LEU A 18 -2.98 6.60 -11.29
C LEU A 18 -3.68 6.16 -12.58
N HIS A 19 -4.97 6.43 -12.73
CA HIS A 19 -5.69 6.19 -13.98
C HIS A 19 -5.11 7.00 -15.14
N PHE A 20 -4.78 8.27 -14.91
CA PHE A 20 -4.10 9.10 -15.91
C PHE A 20 -2.74 8.52 -16.31
N PHE A 21 -1.99 7.95 -15.36
CA PHE A 21 -0.73 7.24 -15.62
C PHE A 21 -0.91 5.81 -16.16
N GLY A 22 -2.14 5.38 -16.45
CA GLY A 22 -2.43 4.11 -17.12
C GLY A 22 -2.64 2.90 -16.19
N CYS A 23 -2.88 3.13 -14.90
CA CYS A 23 -3.16 2.06 -13.94
C CYS A 23 -4.67 1.72 -13.86
N GLU A 24 -4.97 0.45 -13.56
CA GLU A 24 -6.26 0.06 -12.99
C GLU A 24 -6.22 0.30 -11.47
N THR A 25 -7.28 0.86 -10.90
CA THR A 25 -7.33 1.15 -9.45
C THR A 25 -8.60 0.56 -8.83
N ARG A 26 -8.50 0.12 -7.57
CA ARG A 26 -9.62 -0.33 -6.75
C ARG A 26 -9.47 0.26 -5.35
N ILE A 27 -10.51 0.93 -4.86
CA ILE A 27 -10.54 1.53 -3.53
C ILE A 27 -11.43 0.66 -2.65
N PHE A 28 -10.85 0.08 -1.61
CA PHE A 28 -11.58 -0.72 -0.64
C PHE A 28 -12.42 0.18 0.29
N ASP A 29 -13.69 -0.16 0.51
CA ASP A 29 -14.55 0.49 1.50
C ASP A 29 -14.54 -0.30 2.83
N PRO A 30 -13.89 0.21 3.90
CA PRO A 30 -13.82 -0.48 5.18
C PRO A 30 -15.10 -0.35 6.01
N SER A 31 -16.24 0.00 5.42
CA SER A 31 -17.47 0.36 6.17
C SER A 31 -18.08 -0.76 6.98
N THR A 32 -17.90 -1.99 6.52
CA THR A 32 -18.38 -3.22 7.18
C THR A 32 -17.24 -4.08 7.72
N LEU A 33 -15.99 -3.58 7.70
CA LEU A 33 -14.83 -4.36 8.14
C LEU A 33 -14.85 -4.55 9.68
N PRO A 34 -14.88 -5.80 10.19
CA PRO A 34 -14.84 -6.06 11.63
C PRO A 34 -13.45 -5.79 12.21
N LEU A 35 -13.36 -5.68 13.54
CA LEU A 35 -12.07 -5.76 14.22
C LEU A 35 -11.47 -7.16 14.03
N PRO A 36 -10.13 -7.31 14.04
CA PRO A 36 -9.50 -8.62 14.03
C PRO A 36 -10.02 -9.49 15.18
N ASP A 37 -10.25 -10.78 14.93
CA ASP A 37 -10.77 -11.78 15.87
C ASP A 37 -12.19 -11.50 16.40
N GLN A 38 -12.88 -10.46 15.94
CA GLN A 38 -14.26 -10.18 16.33
C GLN A 38 -15.25 -11.19 15.72
N VAL A 39 -14.94 -11.68 14.51
CA VAL A 39 -15.65 -12.76 13.83
C VAL A 39 -14.73 -13.97 13.84
N ALA A 40 -15.27 -15.15 14.18
CA ALA A 40 -14.47 -16.37 14.28
C ALA A 40 -13.68 -16.62 12.98
N GLY A 41 -12.35 -16.71 13.10
CA GLY A 41 -11.45 -16.92 11.96
C GLY A 41 -11.37 -15.76 10.95
N ASP A 42 -11.87 -14.57 11.32
CA ASP A 42 -12.09 -13.44 10.43
C ASP A 42 -12.92 -13.80 9.18
N ASP A 43 -13.84 -14.78 9.31
CA ASP A 43 -14.71 -15.21 8.22
C ASP A 43 -15.84 -14.20 7.96
N HIS A 44 -15.47 -13.11 7.27
CA HIS A 44 -16.36 -11.99 7.00
C HIS A 44 -16.21 -11.49 5.55
N PRO A 45 -17.30 -11.17 4.83
CA PRO A 45 -17.23 -10.75 3.43
C PRO A 45 -16.24 -9.61 3.15
N ALA A 46 -16.21 -8.57 3.99
CA ALA A 46 -15.28 -7.44 3.84
C ALA A 46 -13.80 -7.85 4.04
N VAL A 47 -13.53 -8.85 4.89
CA VAL A 47 -12.17 -9.38 5.09
C VAL A 47 -11.73 -10.15 3.85
N HIS A 48 -12.61 -10.98 3.30
CA HIS A 48 -12.36 -11.71 2.05
C HIS A 48 -12.10 -10.75 0.90
N GLU A 49 -12.95 -9.73 0.72
CA GLU A 49 -12.78 -8.71 -0.30
C GLU A 49 -11.43 -7.99 -0.18
N LEU A 50 -11.09 -7.52 1.02
CA LEU A 50 -9.80 -6.86 1.28
C LEU A 50 -8.61 -7.75 0.93
N ARG A 51 -8.65 -9.03 1.33
CA ARG A 51 -7.60 -10.01 1.04
C ARG A 51 -7.48 -10.28 -0.46
N GLN A 52 -8.60 -10.40 -1.18
CA GLN A 52 -8.61 -10.59 -2.63
C GLN A 52 -8.10 -9.37 -3.39
N LEU A 53 -8.46 -8.16 -2.96
CA LEU A 53 -7.91 -6.91 -3.52
C LEU A 53 -6.40 -6.81 -3.31
N SER A 54 -5.91 -7.20 -2.12
CA SER A 54 -4.48 -7.23 -1.83
C SER A 54 -3.74 -8.24 -2.72
N LEU A 55 -4.30 -9.45 -2.88
CA LEU A 55 -3.76 -10.46 -3.79
C LEU A 55 -3.72 -9.99 -5.25
N TRP A 56 -4.79 -9.34 -5.72
CA TRP A 56 -4.87 -8.77 -7.06
C TRP A 56 -3.87 -7.62 -7.30
N SER A 57 -3.58 -6.83 -6.27
CA SER A 57 -2.75 -5.63 -6.42
C SER A 57 -1.30 -5.94 -6.82
N GLU A 58 -0.68 -5.08 -7.63
CA GLU A 58 0.77 -5.07 -7.87
C GLU A 58 1.49 -3.99 -7.02
N GLY A 59 0.72 -2.98 -6.60
CA GLY A 59 1.13 -1.90 -5.72
C GLY A 59 -0.05 -1.33 -4.95
N GLN A 60 0.21 -0.68 -3.82
CA GLN A 60 -0.83 -0.13 -2.94
C GLN A 60 -0.55 1.32 -2.55
N VAL A 61 -1.62 2.06 -2.25
CA VAL A 61 -1.56 3.40 -1.65
C VAL A 61 -2.28 3.36 -0.31
N TRP A 62 -1.59 3.70 0.77
CA TRP A 62 -2.18 3.78 2.11
C TRP A 62 -2.25 5.23 2.56
N CYS A 63 -3.46 5.72 2.85
CA CYS A 63 -3.68 7.07 3.36
C CYS A 63 -4.39 7.04 4.72
N SER A 64 -3.69 7.44 5.79
CA SER A 64 -4.30 7.60 7.11
C SER A 64 -4.45 9.07 7.47
N PRO A 65 -5.62 9.51 7.99
CA PRO A 65 -5.64 10.73 8.77
C PRO A 65 -4.85 10.55 10.06
N GLU A 66 -4.42 11.66 10.64
CA GLU A 66 -3.84 11.66 11.98
C GLU A 66 -4.93 11.88 13.03
N ARG A 67 -5.10 10.92 13.94
CA ARG A 67 -6.04 10.98 15.07
C ARG A 67 -5.26 10.82 16.36
N HIS A 68 -5.33 11.83 17.24
CA HIS A 68 -4.52 11.89 18.46
C HIS A 68 -3.02 11.70 18.19
N GLY A 69 -2.52 12.27 17.09
CA GLY A 69 -1.09 12.21 16.74
C GLY A 69 -0.62 10.89 16.12
N GLN A 70 -1.52 9.95 15.83
CA GLN A 70 -1.19 8.60 15.36
C GLN A 70 -2.05 8.18 14.15
N ILE A 71 -1.70 7.05 13.54
CA ILE A 71 -2.55 6.40 12.54
C ILE A 71 -3.93 6.10 13.12
N THR A 72 -4.95 6.03 12.26
CA THR A 72 -6.28 5.64 12.73
C THR A 72 -6.39 4.15 13.00
N GLY A 73 -7.24 3.78 13.96
CA GLY A 73 -7.63 2.39 14.18
C GLY A 73 -8.18 1.74 12.90
N ILE A 74 -8.98 2.46 12.11
CA ILE A 74 -9.53 1.95 10.83
C ILE A 74 -8.44 1.58 9.82
N MET A 75 -7.39 2.42 9.69
CA MET A 75 -6.26 2.10 8.82
C MET A 75 -5.50 0.88 9.35
N LYS A 76 -5.28 0.81 10.66
CA LYS A 76 -4.59 -0.30 11.30
C LYS A 76 -5.36 -1.62 11.17
N THR A 77 -6.67 -1.61 11.37
CA THR A 77 -7.56 -2.77 11.21
C THR A 77 -7.49 -3.34 9.81
N GLN A 78 -7.46 -2.51 8.76
CA GLN A 78 -7.26 -3.01 7.38
C GLN A 78 -5.93 -3.76 7.24
N ILE A 79 -4.83 -3.20 7.76
CA ILE A 79 -3.51 -3.84 7.66
C ILE A 79 -3.47 -5.13 8.50
N ASP A 80 -4.12 -5.15 9.66
CA ASP A 80 -4.16 -6.33 10.53
C ASP A 80 -4.88 -7.52 9.91
N HIS A 81 -5.83 -7.27 9.00
CA HIS A 81 -6.53 -8.31 8.24
C HIS A 81 -5.73 -8.88 7.06
N LEU A 82 -4.54 -8.35 6.77
CA LEU A 82 -3.65 -8.82 5.71
C LEU A 82 -2.56 -9.73 6.31
N PRO A 83 -2.66 -11.06 6.18
CA PRO A 83 -1.63 -11.95 6.68
C PRO A 83 -0.38 -11.96 5.79
N LEU A 84 0.78 -12.29 6.35
CA LEU A 84 2.02 -12.50 5.59
C LEU A 84 1.99 -13.77 4.73
N ASN A 85 1.22 -14.78 5.14
CA ASN A 85 1.04 -16.04 4.43
C ASN A 85 -0.40 -16.54 4.65
N MET A 86 -1.05 -16.97 3.58
CA MET A 86 -2.38 -17.57 3.58
C MET A 86 -2.39 -18.75 2.60
N GLY A 87 -2.19 -19.97 3.11
CA GLY A 87 -2.18 -21.18 2.28
C GLY A 87 -1.10 -21.17 1.18
N GLY A 88 0.07 -20.58 1.45
CA GLY A 88 1.16 -20.44 0.48
C GLY A 88 1.11 -19.14 -0.33
N MET A 89 -0.02 -18.43 -0.33
CA MET A 89 -0.13 -17.12 -0.97
C MET A 89 0.41 -16.02 -0.05
N ARG A 90 1.06 -15.00 -0.65
CA ARG A 90 1.66 -13.87 0.05
C ARG A 90 0.99 -12.57 -0.45
N PRO A 91 -0.08 -12.08 0.21
CA PRO A 91 -0.90 -10.97 -0.29
C PRO A 91 -0.18 -9.64 -0.47
N THR A 92 0.87 -9.36 0.33
CA THR A 92 1.57 -8.07 0.30
C THR A 92 3.04 -8.17 -0.12
N GLN A 93 3.67 -9.33 0.08
CA GLN A 93 5.11 -9.47 -0.07
C GLN A 93 5.54 -9.17 -1.52
N GLY A 94 6.59 -8.36 -1.67
CA GLY A 94 7.17 -8.01 -2.99
C GLY A 94 6.41 -6.92 -3.76
N ARG A 95 5.25 -6.46 -3.29
CA ARG A 95 4.47 -5.39 -3.91
C ARG A 95 4.99 -4.01 -3.51
N THR A 96 4.76 -3.01 -4.35
CA THR A 96 5.12 -1.61 -4.06
C THR A 96 4.10 -0.95 -3.12
N LEU A 97 4.55 0.05 -2.36
CA LEU A 97 3.70 0.81 -1.46
C LEU A 97 4.03 2.31 -1.50
N ALA A 98 3.01 3.14 -1.69
CA ALA A 98 3.06 4.57 -1.40
C ALA A 98 2.30 4.87 -0.10
N VAL A 99 2.86 5.74 0.75
CA VAL A 99 2.22 6.15 2.02
C VAL A 99 1.86 7.63 1.98
N MET A 100 0.68 7.94 2.50
CA MET A 100 0.11 9.28 2.54
C MET A 100 -0.53 9.55 3.89
N GLN A 101 -0.60 10.82 4.29
CA GLN A 101 -1.44 11.24 5.41
C GLN A 101 -2.13 12.57 5.16
N VAL A 102 -3.18 12.81 5.94
CA VAL A 102 -3.81 14.12 6.09
C VAL A 102 -3.86 14.52 7.57
N SER A 103 -3.68 15.80 7.87
CA SER A 103 -3.88 16.34 9.22
C SER A 103 -4.85 17.53 9.18
N ALA A 104 -5.56 17.74 10.29
CA ALA A 104 -6.36 18.96 10.49
C ALA A 104 -5.50 20.13 11.02
N GLY A 105 -4.32 19.85 11.58
CA GLY A 105 -3.43 20.83 12.17
C GLY A 105 -2.26 21.20 11.26
N SER A 106 -1.18 21.67 11.87
CA SER A 106 0.12 21.83 11.20
C SER A 106 0.60 20.52 10.59
N GLN A 107 1.58 20.63 9.69
CA GLN A 107 2.16 19.46 9.04
C GLN A 107 2.78 18.52 10.09
N SER A 108 2.58 17.23 9.87
CA SER A 108 3.09 16.14 10.70
C SER A 108 3.53 14.99 9.79
N PHE A 109 4.31 14.06 10.32
CA PHE A 109 4.74 12.86 9.60
C PHE A 109 4.51 11.57 10.40
N ASN A 110 3.83 11.65 11.54
CA ASN A 110 3.67 10.50 12.44
C ASN A 110 2.97 9.34 11.74
N SER A 111 1.87 9.62 11.03
CA SER A 111 1.09 8.56 10.37
C SER A 111 1.87 7.92 9.23
N VAL A 112 2.50 8.71 8.34
CA VAL A 112 3.30 8.14 7.23
C VAL A 112 4.54 7.39 7.74
N ASN A 113 5.16 7.82 8.84
CA ASN A 113 6.28 7.11 9.43
C ASN A 113 5.85 5.73 9.95
N THR A 114 4.73 5.66 10.66
CA THR A 114 4.17 4.38 11.11
C THR A 114 3.76 3.50 9.92
N LEU A 115 3.11 4.06 8.89
CA LEU A 115 2.72 3.30 7.70
C LEU A 115 3.93 2.74 6.95
N ARG A 116 5.04 3.49 6.87
CA ARG A 116 6.29 3.02 6.27
C ARG A 116 6.89 1.84 7.04
N VAL A 117 6.88 1.92 8.38
CA VAL A 117 7.28 0.81 9.24
C VAL A 117 6.36 -0.40 9.03
N LEU A 118 5.05 -0.19 8.95
CA LEU A 118 4.09 -1.27 8.65
C LEU A 118 4.34 -1.88 7.27
N GLY A 119 4.59 -1.08 6.23
CA GLY A 119 4.95 -1.56 4.89
C GLY A 119 6.18 -2.46 4.89
N ARG A 120 7.21 -2.09 5.67
CA ARG A 120 8.39 -2.93 5.90
C ARG A 120 8.02 -4.27 6.58
N TRP A 121 7.16 -4.23 7.60
CA TRP A 121 6.65 -5.44 8.27
C TRP A 121 5.88 -6.34 7.29
N MET A 122 5.09 -5.74 6.40
CA MET A 122 4.33 -6.40 5.33
C MET A 122 5.20 -6.84 4.14
N ARG A 123 6.53 -6.66 4.23
CA ARG A 123 7.54 -7.02 3.21
C ARG A 123 7.26 -6.36 1.85
N MET A 124 6.76 -5.12 1.87
CA MET A 124 6.49 -4.30 0.69
C MET A 124 7.68 -3.39 0.37
N PHE A 125 7.86 -3.08 -0.91
CA PHE A 125 8.79 -2.05 -1.37
C PHE A 125 8.14 -0.68 -1.25
N THR A 126 8.31 -0.05 -0.07
CA THR A 126 7.77 1.28 0.17
C THR A 126 8.62 2.34 -0.54
N ILE A 127 8.03 3.05 -1.51
CA ILE A 127 8.74 4.05 -2.30
C ILE A 127 9.25 5.21 -1.40
N PRO A 128 10.35 5.87 -1.75
CA PRO A 128 10.92 6.93 -0.91
C PRO A 128 10.00 8.14 -0.76
N ASN A 129 9.32 8.56 -1.84
CA ASN A 129 8.45 9.73 -1.79
C ASN A 129 7.15 9.45 -1.01
N GLN A 130 6.58 10.49 -0.40
CA GLN A 130 5.37 10.41 0.42
C GLN A 130 4.62 11.74 0.48
N SER A 131 3.32 11.69 0.77
CA SER A 131 2.49 12.90 0.91
C SER A 131 2.01 13.11 2.35
N SER A 132 2.07 14.36 2.82
CA SER A 132 1.48 14.79 4.09
C SER A 132 0.81 16.15 3.92
N VAL A 133 -0.52 16.13 3.82
CA VAL A 133 -1.34 17.33 3.60
C VAL A 133 -1.73 17.93 4.94
N ALA A 134 -1.20 19.11 5.26
CA ALA A 134 -1.53 19.85 6.47
C ALA A 134 -2.82 20.64 6.29
N LYS A 135 -3.53 20.93 7.39
CA LYS A 135 -4.79 21.69 7.40
C LYS A 135 -5.71 21.29 6.23
N ALA A 136 -5.89 19.98 6.02
CA ALA A 136 -6.45 19.44 4.77
C ALA A 136 -7.81 20.04 4.39
N PHE A 137 -8.60 20.52 5.36
CA PHE A 137 -9.86 21.22 5.10
C PHE A 137 -9.73 22.49 4.23
N ASN A 138 -8.55 23.12 4.18
CA ASN A 138 -8.28 24.27 3.30
C ASN A 138 -7.94 23.86 1.86
N GLU A 139 -7.46 22.63 1.68
CA GLU A 139 -6.91 22.13 0.41
C GLU A 139 -7.97 21.49 -0.48
N PHE A 140 -9.20 21.30 0.02
CA PHE A 140 -10.32 20.76 -0.76
C PHE A 140 -11.42 21.80 -0.94
N ASP A 141 -12.06 21.80 -2.10
CA ASP A 141 -13.25 22.59 -2.37
C ASP A 141 -14.53 21.90 -1.86
N ASP A 142 -15.68 22.53 -2.11
CA ASP A 142 -16.99 22.02 -1.70
C ASP A 142 -17.45 20.79 -2.49
N ALA A 143 -16.92 20.59 -3.70
CA ALA A 143 -17.13 19.39 -4.50
C ALA A 143 -16.21 18.22 -4.07
N GLY A 144 -15.33 18.44 -3.08
CA GLY A 144 -14.40 17.43 -2.60
C GLY A 144 -13.19 17.23 -3.52
N ARG A 145 -12.92 18.18 -4.42
CA ARG A 145 -11.71 18.17 -5.27
C ARG A 145 -10.58 18.91 -4.60
N MET A 146 -9.37 18.39 -4.76
CA MET A 146 -8.18 19.06 -4.23
C MET A 146 -7.85 20.28 -5.09
N LYS A 147 -7.57 21.40 -4.43
CA LYS A 147 -7.16 22.66 -5.07
C LYS A 147 -5.73 22.53 -5.59
N ALA A 148 -5.39 23.33 -6.60
CA ALA A 148 -4.01 23.45 -7.04
C ALA A 148 -3.14 24.01 -5.90
N SER A 149 -2.20 23.21 -5.43
CA SER A 149 -1.25 23.57 -4.38
C SER A 149 -0.02 22.67 -4.44
N SER A 150 1.04 23.05 -3.73
CA SER A 150 2.25 22.22 -3.62
C SER A 150 1.96 20.86 -2.98
N TYR A 151 0.87 20.70 -2.22
CA TYR A 151 0.42 19.42 -1.74
C TYR A 151 -0.12 18.54 -2.87
N TYR A 152 -0.86 19.11 -3.83
CA TYR A 152 -1.34 18.37 -4.99
C TYR A 152 -0.17 17.94 -5.89
N ASP A 153 0.77 18.85 -6.16
CA ASP A 153 1.99 18.54 -6.93
C ASP A 153 2.77 17.38 -6.28
N ARG A 154 2.86 17.37 -4.95
CA ARG A 154 3.47 16.23 -4.24
C ARG A 154 2.70 14.92 -4.44
N ILE A 155 1.37 14.93 -4.49
CA ILE A 155 0.60 13.71 -4.76
C ILE A 155 0.87 13.22 -6.19
N VAL A 156 1.00 14.14 -7.16
CA VAL A 156 1.42 13.82 -8.53
C VAL A 156 2.77 13.09 -8.51
N ASP A 157 3.79 13.66 -7.86
CA ASP A 157 5.13 13.05 -7.77
C ASP A 157 5.08 11.64 -7.15
N VAL A 158 4.32 11.46 -6.06
CA VAL A 158 4.22 10.18 -5.34
C VAL A 158 3.51 9.12 -6.21
N MET A 159 2.45 9.49 -6.93
CA MET A 159 1.76 8.56 -7.83
C MET A 159 2.62 8.22 -9.05
N GLU A 160 3.30 9.20 -9.63
CA GLU A 160 4.23 8.96 -10.75
C GLU A 160 5.36 8.00 -10.33
N GLU A 161 5.96 8.23 -9.16
CA GLU A 161 7.00 7.36 -8.60
C GLU A 161 6.47 5.95 -8.32
N LEU A 162 5.26 5.83 -7.75
CA LEU A 162 4.63 4.53 -7.52
C LEU A 162 4.48 3.73 -8.82
N VAL A 163 4.00 4.36 -9.90
CA VAL A 163 3.83 3.68 -11.20
C VAL A 163 5.18 3.19 -11.72
N ARG A 164 6.20 4.06 -11.72
CA ARG A 164 7.55 3.70 -12.19
C ARG A 164 8.12 2.50 -11.44
N PHE A 165 8.07 2.51 -10.11
CA PHE A 165 8.55 1.40 -9.29
C PHE A 165 7.71 0.13 -9.46
N THR A 166 6.39 0.26 -9.62
CA THR A 166 5.51 -0.91 -9.79
C THR A 166 5.80 -1.61 -11.11
N VAL A 167 5.91 -0.87 -12.21
CA VAL A 167 6.28 -1.41 -13.53
C VAL A 167 7.66 -2.04 -13.50
N LEU A 168 8.62 -1.44 -12.80
CA LEU A 168 9.98 -1.95 -12.65
C LEU A 168 10.02 -3.27 -11.86
N LEU A 169 9.26 -3.40 -10.76
CA LEU A 169 9.40 -4.51 -9.83
C LEU A 169 8.47 -5.69 -10.13
N ARG A 170 7.27 -5.45 -10.69
CA ARG A 170 6.25 -6.50 -10.88
C ARG A 170 6.73 -7.74 -11.67
N PRO A 171 7.57 -7.64 -12.74
CA PRO A 171 8.01 -8.82 -13.48
C PRO A 171 9.01 -9.68 -12.68
N HIS A 172 9.59 -9.12 -11.62
CA HIS A 172 10.63 -9.75 -10.80
C HIS A 172 10.14 -10.11 -9.40
N ALA A 173 8.84 -9.97 -9.12
CA ALA A 173 8.28 -10.15 -7.77
C ALA A 173 8.67 -11.51 -7.17
N ASP A 174 8.52 -12.60 -7.93
CA ASP A 174 8.87 -13.96 -7.48
C ASP A 174 10.37 -14.10 -7.14
N GLN A 175 11.24 -13.54 -7.99
CA GLN A 175 12.69 -13.56 -7.76
C GLN A 175 13.09 -12.73 -6.53
N LEU A 176 12.48 -11.54 -6.35
CA LEU A 176 12.75 -10.64 -5.23
C LEU A 176 12.34 -11.25 -3.88
N ILE A 177 11.41 -12.22 -3.89
CA ILE A 177 10.92 -12.90 -2.68
C ILE A 177 11.49 -14.30 -2.49
N ASP A 178 12.27 -14.80 -3.43
CA ASP A 178 12.99 -16.07 -3.33
C ASP A 178 14.24 -15.92 -2.45
N ARG A 179 14.07 -16.23 -1.16
CA ARG A 179 15.10 -16.00 -0.14
C ARG A 179 15.92 -17.25 0.15
N TYR A 180 17.23 -17.06 0.26
CA TYR A 180 18.17 -18.10 0.67
C TYR A 180 17.76 -18.84 1.96
N SER A 181 17.32 -18.11 2.99
CA SER A 181 16.91 -18.72 4.27
C SER A 181 15.70 -19.63 4.12
N GLU A 182 14.75 -19.27 3.26
CA GLU A 182 13.53 -20.07 2.99
C GLU A 182 13.90 -21.32 2.17
N ARG A 183 14.78 -21.19 1.16
CA ARG A 183 15.31 -22.36 0.41
C ARG A 183 16.06 -23.34 1.31
N LYS A 184 16.88 -22.82 2.23
CA LYS A 184 17.63 -23.61 3.21
C LYS A 184 16.68 -24.37 4.15
N GLU A 185 15.63 -23.73 4.64
CA GLU A 185 14.63 -24.36 5.52
C GLU A 185 13.82 -25.44 4.79
N ALA A 186 13.46 -25.20 3.52
CA ALA A 186 12.76 -26.17 2.69
C ALA A 186 13.62 -27.36 2.24
N GLY A 187 14.93 -27.33 2.50
CA GLY A 187 15.86 -28.38 2.03
C GLY A 187 15.96 -28.44 0.50
N VAL A 188 15.75 -27.32 -0.19
CA VAL A 188 15.86 -27.21 -1.65
C VAL A 188 17.22 -26.58 -1.97
N PRO A 189 18.30 -27.37 -2.11
CA PRO A 189 19.58 -26.85 -2.56
C PRO A 189 19.45 -26.36 -4.00
N MET A 190 20.03 -25.19 -4.27
CA MET A 190 20.21 -24.72 -5.65
C MET A 190 21.34 -25.53 -6.28
N ASP A 191 21.10 -26.16 -7.43
CA ASP A 191 22.12 -26.83 -8.21
C ASP A 191 22.70 -25.84 -9.23
N PRO A 192 23.95 -25.38 -9.04
CA PRO A 192 24.57 -24.41 -9.93
C PRO A 192 24.72 -24.90 -11.38
N THR A 193 24.68 -26.21 -11.60
CA THR A 193 24.91 -26.81 -12.92
C THR A 193 23.66 -26.90 -13.78
N THR A 194 22.48 -26.92 -13.16
CA THR A 194 21.20 -27.09 -13.86
C THR A 194 20.31 -25.86 -13.72
N ASP A 195 20.23 -25.26 -12.52
CA ASP A 195 19.29 -24.17 -12.22
C ASP A 195 19.73 -22.81 -12.78
N LEU A 196 21.04 -22.54 -12.83
CA LEU A 196 21.57 -21.25 -13.28
C LEU A 196 21.35 -20.98 -14.78
N SER A 197 21.25 -22.04 -15.59
CA SER A 197 21.02 -21.91 -17.04
C SER A 197 19.67 -21.28 -17.39
N SER A 198 18.72 -21.30 -16.46
CA SER A 198 17.37 -20.71 -16.60
C SER A 198 17.32 -19.21 -16.32
N ILE A 199 18.37 -18.63 -15.71
CA ILE A 199 18.42 -17.20 -15.34
C ILE A 199 19.01 -16.39 -16.49
N ALA A 200 18.21 -15.47 -17.05
CA ALA A 200 18.67 -14.56 -18.10
C ALA A 200 19.80 -13.64 -17.62
N THR A 201 20.77 -13.35 -18.50
CA THR A 201 21.91 -12.48 -18.19
C THR A 201 21.48 -11.02 -18.07
N ALA A 202 21.73 -10.39 -16.93
CA ALA A 202 21.63 -8.94 -16.78
C ALA A 202 22.90 -8.25 -17.30
N ARG A 203 22.77 -7.08 -17.93
CA ARG A 203 23.91 -6.22 -18.29
C ARG A 203 24.14 -5.25 -17.15
N VAL A 204 25.37 -5.20 -16.63
CA VAL A 204 25.82 -4.30 -15.55
C VAL A 204 26.75 -3.26 -16.13
#